data_AF-A0A2E7STI4-F1
#
_entry.id   AF-A0A2E7STI4-F1
#
_cell.length_a   1.000
_cell.length_b   1.000
_cell.length_c   1.000
_cell.angle_alpha   90.00
_cell.angle_beta   90.00
_cell.angle_gamma   90.00
#
_symmetry.space_group_name_H-M   'P 1'
#
loop_
_entity.id
_entity.type
_entity.pdbx_description
1 polymer ?
#
loop_
_entity_poly.entity_id
_entity_poly.type
_entity_poly.pdbx_seq_one_letter_code
_entity_poly.pdbx_strand_id
1 'polypeptide(L)'
;MKINRRTAIKTAAVGVGGLAITPEFLRAADGDKLFGEGFANLESLTTGEWWKRPGNNGKPAPRGRKGAPPSMNVSRDKVVAFAMYTHQGGVLKLSAQLFPLKPGEKREARLEVMLPGQKWSVAAKAEVHYPGWDAHFRIEDWDNTNDVKYRVCHGEKAKFEGLIRKDPVDRDEIVVANLSCNSSRTTGPRTEIVKNLRALNPDLLFFGGDQHYRHTEHTTGWIEFGLQYRDIIRDRPTVCIPDDHDVGHGNVWGESGKRSTIRGDADGGYRYPVKYVNQVQRQQTTSLPDPVDPDPVDREIGVYFTRLNVGGVDFAILEDRKFKSGPAGKIPKMGPRPDHIN
;
A
#
# COMPACT_ATOMS: atom_id res chain seq x y z
N MET A 1 40.57 -3.32 -16.64
CA MET A 1 40.04 -3.45 -18.01
C MET A 1 39.15 -2.24 -18.29
N LYS A 2 39.50 -1.41 -19.28
CA LYS A 2 38.84 -0.10 -19.56
C LYS A 2 37.42 -0.32 -20.07
N ILE A 3 36.41 0.15 -19.34
CA ILE A 3 35.00 0.06 -19.73
C ILE A 3 34.69 1.19 -20.73
N ASN A 4 34.25 0.79 -21.92
CA ASN A 4 33.99 1.65 -23.06
C ASN A 4 32.62 2.38 -22.92
N ARG A 5 32.57 3.62 -23.40
CA ARG A 5 31.53 4.64 -23.17
C ARG A 5 30.23 4.46 -23.98
N ARG A 6 29.87 3.23 -24.41
CA ARG A 6 28.78 3.03 -25.41
C ARG A 6 27.85 1.82 -25.23
N THR A 7 27.71 1.24 -24.04
CA THR A 7 26.77 0.12 -23.85
C THR A 7 26.06 0.15 -22.51
N ALA A 8 25.38 1.26 -22.21
CA ALA A 8 24.39 1.30 -21.14
C ALA A 8 23.06 1.77 -21.74
N ILE A 9 21.98 1.05 -21.42
CA ILE A 9 20.60 1.25 -21.87
C ILE A 9 20.31 0.66 -23.27
N LYS A 10 20.32 -0.67 -23.35
CA LYS A 10 19.55 -1.42 -24.36
C LYS A 10 18.97 -2.71 -23.76
N THR A 11 18.31 -2.60 -22.62
CA THR A 11 17.34 -3.61 -22.16
C THR A 11 16.33 -2.97 -21.21
N ALA A 12 15.54 -2.02 -21.73
CA ALA A 12 14.20 -1.86 -21.17
C ALA A 12 13.37 -2.96 -21.85
N ALA A 13 13.36 -4.15 -21.27
CA ALA A 13 12.25 -5.05 -21.52
C ALA A 13 11.03 -4.32 -20.98
N VAL A 14 10.33 -3.62 -21.87
CA VAL A 14 8.98 -3.16 -21.64
C VAL A 14 8.23 -4.44 -21.31
N GLY A 15 7.94 -4.66 -20.02
CA GLY A 15 6.86 -5.53 -19.63
C GLY A 15 5.61 -4.94 -20.28
N VAL A 16 5.30 -5.40 -21.50
CA VAL A 16 4.05 -5.13 -22.18
C VAL A 16 2.99 -5.92 -21.42
N GLY A 17 2.67 -5.48 -20.21
CA GLY A 17 1.28 -5.50 -19.80
C GLY A 17 0.62 -4.48 -20.70
N GLY A 18 0.07 -4.95 -21.82
CA GLY A 18 -0.70 -4.10 -22.71
C GLY A 18 -1.69 -3.30 -21.85
N LEU A 19 -1.78 -2.00 -22.09
CA LEU A 19 -2.89 -1.17 -21.65
C LEU A 19 -4.16 -1.72 -22.30
N ALA A 20 -4.64 -2.86 -21.80
CA ALA A 20 -5.99 -3.30 -22.04
C ALA A 20 -6.86 -2.31 -21.27
N ILE A 21 -7.39 -1.34 -22.01
CA ILE A 21 -8.45 -0.46 -21.54
C ILE A 21 -9.62 -1.39 -21.18
N THR A 22 -9.71 -1.79 -19.90
CA THR A 22 -10.81 -2.62 -19.44
C THR A 22 -12.09 -1.78 -19.40
N PRO A 23 -13.29 -2.34 -19.56
CA PRO A 23 -14.53 -1.57 -19.41
C PRO A 23 -14.66 -0.84 -18.05
N GLU A 24 -13.93 -1.31 -17.03
CA GLU A 24 -13.82 -0.64 -15.73
C GLU A 24 -13.03 0.69 -15.79
N PHE A 25 -12.12 0.84 -16.76
CA PHE A 25 -11.40 2.09 -17.10
C PHE A 25 -12.36 3.27 -17.38
N LEU A 26 -13.54 2.98 -17.95
CA LEU A 26 -14.56 3.98 -18.28
C LEU A 26 -15.58 4.19 -17.15
N ARG A 27 -15.59 3.32 -16.13
CA ARG A 27 -16.64 3.25 -15.09
C ARG A 27 -16.22 3.81 -13.73
N ALA A 28 -15.43 4.88 -13.71
CA ALA A 28 -15.37 5.74 -12.51
C ALA A 28 -16.76 6.31 -12.11
N ALA A 29 -17.76 6.15 -12.99
CA ALA A 29 -19.15 6.57 -12.79
C ALA A 29 -20.01 5.61 -11.92
N ASP A 30 -19.64 4.34 -11.72
CA ASP A 30 -20.49 3.37 -11.01
C ASP A 30 -20.15 3.28 -9.52
N GLY A 31 -20.22 4.41 -8.80
CA GLY A 31 -19.90 4.49 -7.37
C GLY A 31 -20.79 3.63 -6.46
N ASP A 32 -22.08 3.52 -6.77
CA ASP A 32 -23.07 2.96 -5.82
C ASP A 32 -23.12 1.43 -5.79
N LYS A 33 -22.48 0.75 -6.75
CA LYS A 33 -22.41 -0.73 -6.83
C LYS A 33 -20.99 -1.27 -7.03
N LEU A 34 -19.96 -0.46 -6.81
CA LEU A 34 -18.57 -0.84 -7.11
C LEU A 34 -18.14 -2.15 -6.41
N PHE A 35 -18.60 -2.36 -5.18
CA PHE A 35 -18.34 -3.55 -4.39
C PHE A 35 -19.56 -4.48 -4.28
N GLY A 36 -20.57 -4.32 -5.15
CA GLY A 36 -21.79 -5.12 -5.14
C GLY A 36 -22.86 -4.64 -4.16
N GLU A 37 -24.00 -5.33 -4.18
CA GLU A 37 -25.18 -4.96 -3.39
C GLU A 37 -24.94 -5.12 -1.88
N GLY A 38 -25.43 -4.16 -1.08
CA GLY A 38 -25.22 -4.12 0.36
C GLY A 38 -23.90 -3.48 0.82
N PHE A 39 -23.02 -3.09 -0.11
CA PHE A 39 -21.70 -2.50 0.20
C PHE A 39 -21.52 -1.07 -0.35
N ALA A 40 -22.61 -0.35 -0.61
CA ALA A 40 -22.59 1.01 -1.16
C ALA A 40 -21.84 2.05 -0.31
N ASN A 41 -21.58 1.74 0.97
CA ASN A 41 -20.85 2.61 1.90
C ASN A 41 -19.34 2.29 1.97
N LEU A 42 -18.84 1.28 1.25
CA LEU A 42 -17.40 1.04 1.17
C LEU A 42 -16.73 2.08 0.26
N GLU A 43 -15.64 2.67 0.74
CA GLU A 43 -14.84 3.66 0.01
C GLU A 43 -15.66 4.88 -0.44
N SER A 44 -16.67 5.29 0.34
CA SER A 44 -17.58 6.37 -0.05
C SER A 44 -16.87 7.73 -0.18
N LEU A 45 -15.70 7.89 0.44
CA LEU A 45 -14.86 9.07 0.37
C LEU A 45 -13.88 9.08 -0.81
N THR A 46 -13.73 7.96 -1.54
CA THR A 46 -12.75 7.87 -2.64
C THR A 46 -13.36 7.33 -3.95
N THR A 47 -14.64 6.98 -3.95
CA THR A 47 -15.35 6.43 -5.11
C THR A 47 -16.55 7.29 -5.53
N GLY A 48 -17.01 7.08 -6.78
CA GLY A 48 -18.10 7.87 -7.38
C GLY A 48 -17.80 9.37 -7.39
N GLU A 49 -18.80 10.19 -7.10
CA GLU A 49 -18.67 11.65 -7.01
C GLU A 49 -18.01 12.11 -5.70
N TRP A 50 -16.87 11.51 -5.35
CA TRP A 50 -16.16 11.72 -4.09
C TRP A 50 -15.93 13.22 -3.79
N TRP A 51 -15.71 14.05 -4.81
CA TRP A 51 -15.46 15.48 -4.66
C TRP A 51 -16.67 16.27 -4.15
N LYS A 52 -17.89 15.73 -4.28
CA LYS A 52 -19.12 16.32 -3.73
C LYS A 52 -19.39 15.90 -2.28
N ARG A 53 -18.69 14.88 -1.77
CA ARG A 53 -18.91 14.34 -0.42
C ARG A 53 -18.50 15.38 0.64
N PRO A 54 -19.36 15.70 1.62
CA PRO A 54 -19.03 16.68 2.67
C PRO A 54 -17.73 16.37 3.44
N GLY A 55 -17.44 15.10 3.69
CA GLY A 55 -16.22 14.65 4.38
C GLY A 55 -14.92 14.96 3.63
N ASN A 56 -15.00 15.19 2.32
CA ASN A 56 -13.85 15.53 1.47
C ASN A 56 -13.64 17.03 1.29
N ASN A 57 -14.47 17.87 1.91
CA ASN A 57 -14.43 19.32 1.73
C ASN A 57 -14.15 20.06 3.05
N GLY A 58 -13.41 19.42 3.96
CA GLY A 58 -12.92 20.06 5.19
C GLY A 58 -13.99 20.39 6.23
N LYS A 59 -15.22 19.85 6.11
CA LYS A 59 -16.23 19.97 7.17
C LYS A 59 -15.84 19.07 8.33
N PRO A 60 -15.55 19.61 9.54
CA PRO A 60 -15.30 18.81 10.72
C PRO A 60 -16.50 17.89 11.00
N ALA A 61 -16.23 16.70 11.54
CA ALA A 61 -17.30 15.82 11.98
C ALA A 61 -18.20 16.56 13.00
N PRO A 62 -19.54 16.39 12.95
CA PRO A 62 -20.44 16.93 13.96
C PRO A 62 -20.00 16.47 15.37
N ARG A 63 -20.17 17.36 16.35
CA ARG A 63 -19.80 17.25 17.77
C ARG A 63 -19.68 15.79 18.27
N GLY A 64 -18.46 15.40 18.65
CA GLY A 64 -18.20 14.18 19.45
C GLY A 64 -17.56 13.01 18.71
N ARG A 65 -17.49 13.00 17.36
CA ARG A 65 -16.70 11.99 16.64
C ARG A 65 -15.22 12.38 16.63
N LYS A 66 -14.42 11.71 17.47
CA LYS A 66 -12.95 11.77 17.39
C LYS A 66 -12.49 11.18 16.04
N GLY A 67 -11.55 11.81 15.35
CA GLY A 67 -10.88 11.20 14.18
C GLY A 67 -11.42 11.53 12.78
N ALA A 68 -11.74 12.80 12.48
CA ALA A 68 -12.11 13.18 11.11
C ALA A 68 -10.98 12.82 10.11
N PRO A 69 -11.30 12.21 8.96
CA PRO A 69 -10.30 11.90 7.96
C PRO A 69 -9.64 13.16 7.39
N PRO A 70 -8.40 13.06 6.88
CA PRO A 70 -7.85 14.12 6.06
C PRO A 70 -8.76 14.36 4.84
N SER A 71 -8.78 15.60 4.34
CA SER A 71 -9.51 15.91 3.11
C SER A 71 -8.93 15.12 1.93
N MET A 72 -9.78 14.41 1.18
CA MET A 72 -9.37 13.78 -0.08
C MET A 72 -9.28 14.81 -1.23
N ASN A 73 -9.90 15.98 -1.08
CA ASN A 73 -9.83 17.06 -2.07
C ASN A 73 -8.64 17.96 -1.78
N VAL A 74 -7.47 17.54 -2.28
CA VAL A 74 -6.22 18.32 -2.20
C VAL A 74 -5.98 19.17 -3.44
N SER A 75 -5.09 20.14 -3.34
CA SER A 75 -4.58 20.86 -4.51
C SER A 75 -3.91 19.87 -5.48
N ARG A 76 -4.08 20.08 -6.79
CA ARG A 76 -3.68 19.08 -7.79
C ARG A 76 -2.17 18.87 -7.89
N ASP A 77 -1.36 19.81 -7.40
CA ASP A 77 0.09 19.67 -7.21
C ASP A 77 0.48 18.74 -6.04
N LYS A 78 -0.48 18.26 -5.25
CA LYS A 78 -0.27 17.38 -4.08
C LYS A 78 -0.92 16.02 -4.22
N VAL A 79 -1.38 15.64 -5.42
CA VAL A 79 -2.14 14.38 -5.61
C VAL A 79 -1.29 13.13 -5.45
N VAL A 80 0.03 13.19 -5.58
CA VAL A 80 0.90 12.07 -5.21
C VAL A 80 1.13 12.12 -3.70
N ALA A 81 0.49 11.22 -2.95
CA ALA A 81 0.46 11.28 -1.49
C ALA A 81 1.78 10.78 -0.89
N PHE A 82 2.21 9.59 -1.30
CA PHE A 82 3.47 8.94 -0.92
C PHE A 82 3.80 7.77 -1.86
N ALA A 83 4.99 7.22 -1.70
CA ALA A 83 5.40 5.98 -2.35
C ALA A 83 6.21 5.11 -1.40
N MET A 84 6.12 3.79 -1.56
CA MET A 84 6.90 2.77 -0.86
C MET A 84 7.68 1.95 -1.88
N TYR A 85 8.87 1.47 -1.51
CA TYR A 85 9.65 0.60 -2.37
C TYR A 85 10.29 -0.54 -1.60
N THR A 86 10.59 -1.62 -2.30
CA THR A 86 11.62 -2.59 -1.93
C THR A 86 12.45 -2.90 -3.18
N HIS A 87 13.68 -3.37 -2.98
CA HIS A 87 14.46 -3.95 -4.07
C HIS A 87 15.22 -5.17 -3.57
N GLN A 88 15.38 -6.16 -4.44
CA GLN A 88 16.28 -7.30 -4.25
C GLN A 88 16.45 -8.03 -5.59
N GLY A 89 17.52 -8.81 -5.74
CA GLY A 89 17.69 -9.70 -6.88
C GLY A 89 17.65 -9.01 -8.25
N GLY A 90 18.11 -7.76 -8.32
CA GLY A 90 18.06 -6.95 -9.56
C GLY A 90 16.67 -6.41 -9.89
N VAL A 91 15.71 -6.42 -8.96
CA VAL A 91 14.36 -5.91 -9.19
C VAL A 91 14.04 -4.82 -8.17
N LEU A 92 13.63 -3.64 -8.64
CA LEU A 92 12.99 -2.62 -7.83
C LEU A 92 11.48 -2.67 -8.05
N LYS A 93 10.71 -2.78 -6.96
CA LYS A 93 9.27 -2.60 -6.97
C LYS A 93 8.89 -1.38 -6.14
N LEU A 94 8.05 -0.53 -6.70
CA LEU A 94 7.60 0.71 -6.07
C LEU A 94 6.09 0.86 -6.23
N SER A 95 5.39 1.07 -5.12
CA SER A 95 3.98 1.45 -5.11
C SER A 95 3.84 2.93 -4.79
N ALA A 96 2.97 3.62 -5.51
CA ALA A 96 2.66 5.03 -5.28
C ALA A 96 1.17 5.17 -4.97
N GLN A 97 0.86 5.78 -3.84
CA GLN A 97 -0.52 6.12 -3.49
C GLN A 97 -0.80 7.55 -3.92
N LEU A 98 -1.91 7.75 -4.64
CA LEU A 98 -2.42 9.06 -5.00
C LEU A 98 -3.68 9.39 -4.20
N PHE A 99 -3.95 10.68 -4.02
CA PHE A 99 -5.29 11.14 -3.69
C PHE A 99 -6.25 10.87 -4.86
N PRO A 100 -7.56 10.73 -4.60
CA PRO A 100 -8.55 10.59 -5.65
C PRO A 100 -8.43 11.66 -6.74
N LEU A 101 -8.47 11.22 -8.00
CA LEU A 101 -8.45 12.11 -9.15
C LEU A 101 -9.88 12.50 -9.55
N LYS A 102 -10.02 13.71 -10.08
CA LYS A 102 -11.26 14.28 -10.60
C LYS A 102 -11.53 13.76 -12.02
N PRO A 103 -12.79 13.85 -12.49
CA PRO A 103 -13.11 13.57 -13.89
C PRO A 103 -12.22 14.37 -14.84
N GLY A 104 -11.71 13.71 -15.89
CA GLY A 104 -10.84 14.30 -16.90
C GLY A 104 -9.34 14.36 -16.52
N GLU A 105 -8.96 14.08 -15.28
CA GLU A 105 -7.54 13.96 -14.93
C GLU A 105 -6.93 12.68 -15.51
N LYS A 106 -5.72 12.77 -16.07
CA LYS A 106 -5.04 11.64 -16.70
C LYS A 106 -4.77 10.52 -15.69
N ARG A 107 -5.11 9.27 -16.04
CA ARG A 107 -4.83 8.06 -15.25
C ARG A 107 -3.42 7.50 -15.48
N GLU A 108 -2.41 8.35 -15.33
CA GLU A 108 -1.01 7.93 -15.54
C GLU A 108 -0.11 8.59 -14.49
N ALA A 109 0.71 7.78 -13.84
CA ALA A 109 1.83 8.21 -13.03
C ALA A 109 3.15 7.88 -13.73
N ARG A 110 4.20 8.65 -13.45
CA ARG A 110 5.55 8.42 -13.98
C ARG A 110 6.54 8.28 -12.84
N LEU A 111 7.37 7.26 -12.90
CA LEU A 111 8.55 7.13 -12.05
C LEU A 111 9.73 7.75 -12.80
N GLU A 112 10.31 8.78 -12.20
CA GLU A 112 11.54 9.40 -12.67
C GLU A 112 12.67 9.12 -11.68
N VAL A 113 13.87 8.87 -12.21
CA VAL A 113 15.06 8.60 -11.42
C VAL A 113 16.21 9.51 -11.85
N MET A 114 17.11 9.77 -10.92
CA MET A 114 18.37 10.47 -11.15
C MET A 114 19.50 9.54 -10.73
N LEU A 115 20.04 8.82 -11.72
CA LEU A 115 21.21 7.96 -11.54
C LEU A 115 22.45 8.80 -11.19
N PRO A 116 23.46 8.23 -10.51
CA PRO A 116 24.68 8.95 -10.14
C PRO A 116 25.32 9.69 -11.32
N GLY A 117 25.53 10.99 -11.16
CA GLY A 117 26.13 11.86 -12.19
C GLY A 117 25.23 12.15 -13.40
N GLN A 118 23.96 11.76 -13.39
CA GLN A 118 23.02 11.96 -14.49
C GLN A 118 21.92 12.99 -14.16
N LYS A 119 21.15 13.38 -15.18
CA LYS A 119 19.94 14.21 -15.02
C LYS A 119 18.73 13.32 -14.75
N TRP A 120 17.64 13.91 -14.25
CA TRP A 120 16.35 13.22 -14.16
C TRP A 120 15.95 12.62 -15.50
N SER A 121 15.50 11.36 -15.48
CA SER A 121 14.95 10.65 -16.63
C SER A 121 13.74 9.83 -16.21
N VAL A 122 12.82 9.58 -17.14
CA VAL A 122 11.65 8.71 -16.89
C VAL A 122 12.12 7.26 -16.93
N ALA A 123 12.05 6.58 -15.79
CA ALA A 123 12.33 5.15 -15.70
C ALA A 123 11.13 4.32 -16.15
N ALA A 124 9.92 4.71 -15.74
CA ALA A 124 8.70 3.99 -16.11
C ALA A 124 7.45 4.89 -16.06
N LYS A 125 6.39 4.42 -16.71
CA LYS A 125 5.03 4.97 -16.61
C LYS A 125 4.10 3.85 -16.18
N ALA A 126 3.09 4.18 -15.38
CA ALA A 126 2.09 3.23 -14.89
C ALA A 126 0.71 3.86 -14.90
N GLU A 127 -0.32 3.04 -15.09
CA GLU A 127 -1.70 3.46 -14.93
C GLU A 127 -2.02 3.71 -13.44
N VAL A 128 -2.92 4.65 -13.17
CA VAL A 128 -3.48 4.86 -11.82
C VAL A 128 -4.75 4.04 -11.66
N HIS A 129 -4.66 2.95 -10.91
CA HIS A 129 -5.72 1.98 -10.70
C HIS A 129 -6.91 2.57 -9.90
N TYR A 130 -8.11 2.07 -10.19
CA TYR A 130 -9.34 2.40 -9.50
C TYR A 130 -10.17 1.13 -9.25
N PRO A 131 -10.83 0.97 -8.07
CA PRO A 131 -10.71 1.81 -6.86
C PRO A 131 -9.32 1.73 -6.22
N GLY A 132 -8.99 2.66 -5.32
CA GLY A 132 -7.71 2.68 -4.59
C GLY A 132 -6.77 3.83 -4.95
N TRP A 133 -6.76 4.27 -6.21
CA TRP A 133 -5.93 5.41 -6.67
C TRP A 133 -4.42 5.21 -6.48
N ASP A 134 -3.95 3.99 -6.71
CA ASP A 134 -2.56 3.57 -6.61
C ASP A 134 -1.95 3.28 -7.99
N ALA A 135 -0.64 3.40 -8.10
CA ALA A 135 0.14 3.08 -9.29
C ALA A 135 1.35 2.25 -8.90
N HIS A 136 1.73 1.29 -9.75
CA HIS A 136 2.79 0.33 -9.46
C HIS A 136 3.87 0.33 -10.53
N PHE A 137 5.11 0.28 -10.09
CA PHE A 137 6.28 0.27 -10.96
C PHE A 137 7.14 -0.94 -10.63
N ARG A 138 7.66 -1.57 -11.68
CA ARG A 138 8.64 -2.65 -11.61
C ARG A 138 9.77 -2.31 -12.56
N ILE A 139 11.00 -2.25 -12.04
CA ILE A 139 12.21 -2.00 -12.82
C ILE A 139 13.10 -3.23 -12.67
N GLU A 140 13.29 -3.94 -13.77
CA GLU A 140 14.25 -5.05 -13.89
C GLU A 140 15.67 -4.51 -14.05
N ASP A 141 16.66 -5.39 -13.87
CA ASP A 141 18.08 -5.07 -13.96
C ASP A 141 18.50 -3.87 -13.09
N TRP A 142 17.84 -3.73 -11.92
CA TRP A 142 18.07 -2.67 -10.97
C TRP A 142 19.45 -2.80 -10.31
N ASP A 143 20.30 -1.80 -10.53
CA ASP A 143 21.58 -1.65 -9.83
C ASP A 143 21.36 -1.04 -8.44
N ASN A 144 21.45 -1.87 -7.41
CA ASN A 144 21.30 -1.48 -6.01
C ASN A 144 22.61 -1.09 -5.33
N THR A 145 23.69 -0.86 -6.07
CA THR A 145 25.01 -0.49 -5.48
C THR A 145 25.11 0.99 -5.11
N ASN A 146 24.21 1.83 -5.62
CA ASN A 146 24.22 3.28 -5.41
C ASN A 146 22.87 3.78 -4.89
N ASP A 147 22.92 4.83 -4.06
CA ASP A 147 21.72 5.60 -3.73
C ASP A 147 21.21 6.32 -4.98
N VAL A 148 19.92 6.15 -5.29
CA VAL A 148 19.27 6.75 -6.46
C VAL A 148 18.11 7.62 -6.01
N LYS A 149 18.18 8.92 -6.33
CA LYS A 149 17.04 9.82 -6.11
C LYS A 149 15.92 9.43 -7.06
N TYR A 150 14.71 9.37 -6.55
CA TYR A 150 13.52 9.13 -7.36
C TYR A 150 12.47 10.19 -7.13
N ARG A 151 11.54 10.29 -8.07
CA ARG A 151 10.27 10.97 -7.85
C ARG A 151 9.15 10.29 -8.60
N VAL A 152 7.98 10.23 -7.98
CA VAL A 152 6.74 9.88 -8.65
C VAL A 152 6.02 11.15 -9.06
N CYS A 153 5.69 11.25 -10.34
CA CYS A 153 5.05 12.41 -10.95
C CYS A 153 3.62 12.08 -11.41
N HIS A 154 2.70 13.01 -11.20
CA HIS A 154 1.37 13.01 -11.85
C HIS A 154 1.10 14.39 -12.47
N GLY A 155 0.57 14.39 -13.70
CA GLY A 155 0.45 15.62 -14.49
C GLY A 155 1.81 16.33 -14.64
N GLU A 156 1.80 17.67 -14.68
CA GLU A 156 3.02 18.48 -14.74
C GLU A 156 3.56 18.89 -13.37
N LYS A 157 2.65 19.03 -12.38
CA LYS A 157 2.94 19.72 -11.11
C LYS A 157 3.15 18.78 -9.94
N ALA A 158 2.43 17.66 -9.87
CA ALA A 158 2.44 16.81 -8.67
C ALA A 158 3.67 15.92 -8.64
N LYS A 159 4.41 15.98 -7.52
CA LYS A 159 5.65 15.23 -7.33
C LYS A 159 5.77 14.73 -5.89
N PHE A 160 6.15 13.48 -5.73
CA PHE A 160 6.64 12.93 -4.46
C PHE A 160 8.08 12.46 -4.66
N GLU A 161 9.03 13.16 -4.03
CA GLU A 161 10.46 12.85 -4.16
C GLU A 161 10.96 11.99 -2.99
N GLY A 162 11.97 11.16 -3.24
CA GLY A 162 12.56 10.28 -2.25
C GLY A 162 13.93 9.75 -2.68
N LEU A 163 14.40 8.73 -1.96
CA LEU A 163 15.67 8.07 -2.21
C LEU A 163 15.47 6.55 -2.19
N ILE A 164 15.88 5.87 -3.25
CA ILE A 164 16.07 4.43 -3.21
C ILE A 164 17.48 4.22 -2.68
N ARG A 165 17.61 3.66 -1.49
CA ARG A 165 18.91 3.40 -0.85
C ARG A 165 19.60 2.25 -1.54
N LYS A 166 20.93 2.33 -1.63
CA LYS A 166 21.75 1.15 -1.93
C LYS A 166 21.51 0.05 -0.90
N ASP A 167 21.73 -1.19 -1.31
CA ASP A 167 21.70 -2.34 -0.40
C ASP A 167 22.86 -2.24 0.61
N PRO A 168 22.62 -2.35 1.94
CA PRO A 168 23.68 -2.22 2.94
C PRO A 168 24.53 -3.49 3.10
N VAL A 169 24.86 -4.17 2.00
CA VAL A 169 25.70 -5.40 1.98
C VAL A 169 27.13 -5.17 2.46
N ASP A 170 27.58 -3.91 2.51
CA ASP A 170 28.88 -3.49 3.01
C ASP A 170 28.90 -3.25 4.52
N ARG A 171 27.81 -3.58 5.24
CA ARG A 171 27.71 -3.43 6.70
C ARG A 171 27.59 -4.79 7.38
N ASP A 172 28.20 -4.88 8.57
CA ASP A 172 28.08 -6.06 9.44
C ASP A 172 26.75 -6.09 10.22
N GLU A 173 26.05 -4.95 10.30
CA GLU A 173 24.79 -4.80 11.04
C GLU A 173 23.77 -4.02 10.20
N ILE A 174 22.51 -4.45 10.28
CA ILE A 174 21.36 -3.71 9.77
C ILE A 174 20.40 -3.35 10.90
N VAL A 175 19.76 -2.18 10.80
CA VAL A 175 18.76 -1.73 11.76
C VAL A 175 17.36 -1.86 11.16
N VAL A 176 16.48 -2.61 11.82
CA VAL A 176 15.08 -2.79 11.41
C VAL A 176 14.16 -2.07 12.40
N ALA A 177 13.31 -1.17 11.89
CA ALA A 177 12.26 -0.57 12.70
C ALA A 177 10.96 -1.35 12.55
N ASN A 178 10.40 -1.82 13.66
CA ASN A 178 9.14 -2.56 13.71
C ASN A 178 8.02 -1.68 14.28
N LEU A 179 6.95 -1.49 13.51
CA LEU A 179 5.80 -0.68 13.86
C LEU A 179 4.50 -1.46 13.57
N SER A 180 3.49 -1.28 14.41
CA SER A 180 2.13 -1.80 14.20
C SER A 180 1.12 -0.96 14.98
N CYS A 181 -0.17 -1.20 14.76
CA CYS A 181 -1.27 -0.63 15.54
C CYS A 181 -1.28 0.91 15.57
N ASN A 182 -1.44 1.52 14.40
CA ASN A 182 -1.45 2.97 14.21
C ASN A 182 -2.80 3.60 14.62
N SER A 183 -3.06 3.59 15.93
CA SER A 183 -4.36 3.94 16.53
C SER A 183 -5.00 5.22 16.00
N SER A 184 -6.31 5.16 15.73
CA SER A 184 -7.13 6.32 15.39
C SER A 184 -7.48 7.22 16.59
N ARG A 185 -7.10 6.83 17.82
CA ARG A 185 -7.33 7.65 19.03
C ARG A 185 -6.51 8.93 19.04
N THR A 186 -5.36 8.93 18.36
CA THR A 186 -4.49 10.09 18.20
C THR A 186 -4.53 10.51 16.73
N THR A 187 -5.11 11.68 16.45
CA THR A 187 -5.16 12.26 15.11
C THR A 187 -3.90 13.05 14.80
N GLY A 188 -3.61 13.22 13.51
CA GLY A 188 -2.54 14.10 13.06
C GLY A 188 -1.18 13.40 12.91
N PRO A 189 -0.10 14.17 12.75
CA PRO A 189 1.22 13.64 12.42
C PRO A 189 1.81 12.80 13.55
N ARG A 190 2.66 11.83 13.20
CA ARG A 190 3.38 10.97 14.14
C ARG A 190 4.75 11.53 14.47
N THR A 191 4.81 12.82 14.82
CA THR A 191 6.05 13.61 14.87
C THR A 191 7.15 12.97 15.73
N GLU A 192 6.83 12.54 16.96
CA GLU A 192 7.83 11.93 17.85
C GLU A 192 8.33 10.58 17.32
N ILE A 193 7.43 9.74 16.78
CA ILE A 193 7.81 8.46 16.18
C ILE A 193 8.73 8.69 14.98
N VAL A 194 8.33 9.59 14.07
CA VAL A 194 9.12 9.92 12.87
C VAL A 194 10.47 10.53 13.24
N LYS A 195 10.52 11.41 14.25
CA LYS A 195 11.78 11.99 14.75
C LYS A 195 12.72 10.91 15.28
N ASN A 196 12.23 9.97 16.07
CA ASN A 196 13.02 8.88 16.60
C ASN A 196 13.50 7.93 15.50
N LEU A 197 12.64 7.59 14.52
CA LEU A 197 13.04 6.79 13.37
C LEU A 197 14.13 7.49 12.54
N ARG A 198 14.05 8.82 12.35
CA ARG A 198 15.09 9.58 11.67
C ARG A 198 16.42 9.52 12.42
N ALA A 199 16.39 9.60 13.76
CA ALA A 199 17.57 9.53 14.61
C ALA A 199 18.21 8.13 14.61
N LEU A 200 17.39 7.07 14.66
CA LEU A 200 17.83 5.67 14.58
C LEU A 200 18.33 5.29 13.19
N ASN A 201 17.83 5.96 12.14
CA ASN A 201 18.17 5.72 10.75
C ASN A 201 18.08 4.24 10.33
N PRO A 202 16.92 3.58 10.49
CA PRO A 202 16.78 2.17 10.12
C PRO A 202 17.03 1.94 8.64
N ASP A 203 17.58 0.78 8.32
CA ASP A 203 17.82 0.28 6.97
C ASP A 203 16.55 -0.35 6.38
N LEU A 204 15.63 -0.83 7.23
CA LEU A 204 14.34 -1.40 6.82
C LEU A 204 13.22 -0.93 7.76
N LEU A 205 12.08 -0.53 7.19
CA LEU A 205 10.84 -0.29 7.92
C LEU A 205 9.90 -1.48 7.78
N PHE A 206 9.37 -1.98 8.88
CA PHE A 206 8.33 -3.01 8.90
C PHE A 206 7.07 -2.47 9.58
N PHE A 207 5.97 -2.42 8.83
CA PHE A 207 4.63 -2.12 9.31
C PHE A 207 3.78 -3.40 9.34
N GLY A 208 3.69 -4.02 10.51
CA GLY A 208 3.15 -5.36 10.69
C GLY A 208 1.64 -5.50 10.82
N GLY A 209 0.87 -4.49 10.38
CA GLY A 209 -0.59 -4.50 10.48
C GLY A 209 -1.18 -3.28 11.17
N ASP A 210 -2.48 -3.10 11.00
CA ASP A 210 -3.28 -2.02 11.60
C ASP A 210 -2.72 -0.63 11.24
N GLN A 211 -2.43 -0.41 9.96
CA GLN A 211 -1.94 0.91 9.52
C GLN A 211 -3.02 1.98 9.68
N HIS A 212 -4.29 1.59 9.70
CA HIS A 212 -5.41 2.44 10.11
C HIS A 212 -6.60 1.66 10.67
N TYR A 213 -7.54 2.38 11.29
CA TYR A 213 -8.76 1.82 11.88
C TYR A 213 -10.04 2.28 11.15
N ARG A 214 -9.94 2.57 9.85
CA ARG A 214 -11.07 3.00 9.01
C ARG A 214 -11.69 1.81 8.27
N HIS A 215 -12.55 1.07 8.95
CA HIS A 215 -13.07 -0.24 8.50
C HIS A 215 -13.94 -0.24 7.24
N THR A 216 -14.33 0.93 6.73
CA THR A 216 -15.10 1.06 5.48
C THR A 216 -14.48 2.05 4.51
N GLU A 217 -13.34 2.66 4.86
CA GLU A 217 -12.71 3.75 4.11
C GLU A 217 -11.19 3.52 4.10
N HIS A 218 -10.78 2.37 3.57
CA HIS A 218 -9.39 1.93 3.53
C HIS A 218 -8.52 2.92 2.77
N THR A 219 -8.88 3.34 1.55
CA THR A 219 -8.01 4.27 0.80
C THR A 219 -7.80 5.58 1.57
N THR A 220 -8.83 6.10 2.23
CA THR A 220 -8.71 7.28 3.07
C THR A 220 -7.81 7.03 4.28
N GLY A 221 -7.94 5.88 4.95
CA GLY A 221 -7.09 5.50 6.07
C GLY A 221 -5.63 5.29 5.65
N TRP A 222 -5.42 4.69 4.48
CA TRP A 222 -4.11 4.45 3.89
C TRP A 222 -3.41 5.73 3.48
N ILE A 223 -4.14 6.69 2.92
CA ILE A 223 -3.63 8.04 2.68
C ILE A 223 -3.29 8.74 3.99
N GLU A 224 -4.11 8.61 5.04
CA GLU A 224 -3.81 9.17 6.36
C GLU A 224 -2.51 8.60 6.96
N PHE A 225 -2.34 7.27 6.90
CA PHE A 225 -1.10 6.59 7.25
C PHE A 225 0.09 7.13 6.44
N GLY A 226 -0.08 7.25 5.13
CA GLY A 226 0.91 7.84 4.25
C GLY A 226 1.30 9.25 4.67
N LEU A 227 0.34 10.13 4.96
CA LEU A 227 0.63 11.49 5.42
C LEU A 227 1.39 11.51 6.76
N GLN A 228 1.17 10.53 7.61
CA GLN A 228 1.85 10.38 8.90
C GLN A 228 3.30 9.92 8.77
N TYR A 229 3.60 9.02 7.83
CA TYR A 229 4.90 8.33 7.73
C TYR A 229 5.67 8.58 6.43
N ARG A 230 5.11 9.28 5.43
CA ARG A 230 5.78 9.52 4.14
C ARG A 230 7.17 10.14 4.26
N ASP A 231 7.39 10.88 5.34
CA ASP A 231 8.66 11.53 5.64
C ASP A 231 9.79 10.55 5.94
N ILE A 232 9.49 9.38 6.51
CA ILE A 232 10.46 8.31 6.79
C ILE A 232 10.42 7.20 5.72
N ILE A 233 9.26 6.97 5.11
CA ILE A 233 9.07 5.93 4.08
C ILE A 233 9.73 6.33 2.76
N ARG A 234 9.80 7.63 2.43
CA ARG A 234 10.31 8.10 1.13
C ARG A 234 11.73 7.67 0.81
N ASP A 235 12.54 7.37 1.81
CA ASP A 235 13.96 7.10 1.65
C ASP A 235 14.39 5.75 2.20
N ARG A 236 13.50 4.88 2.70
CA ARG A 236 13.86 3.57 3.27
C ARG A 236 12.98 2.47 2.69
N PRO A 237 13.53 1.28 2.37
CA PRO A 237 12.70 0.17 1.93
C PRO A 237 11.68 -0.14 3.03
N THR A 238 10.44 -0.40 2.61
CA THR A 238 9.30 -0.53 3.52
C THR A 238 8.53 -1.81 3.21
N VAL A 239 8.44 -2.69 4.20
CA VAL A 239 7.52 -3.83 4.20
C VAL A 239 6.26 -3.41 4.95
N CYS A 240 5.11 -3.60 4.30
CA CYS A 240 3.80 -3.36 4.89
C CYS A 240 2.92 -4.57 4.60
N ILE A 241 2.22 -5.07 5.62
CA ILE A 241 1.26 -6.18 5.50
C ILE A 241 -0.06 -5.81 6.18
N PRO A 242 -1.24 -6.19 5.61
CA PRO A 242 -2.53 -5.95 6.22
C PRO A 242 -2.77 -6.77 7.49
N ASP A 243 -3.49 -6.19 8.46
CA ASP A 243 -4.15 -6.93 9.54
C ASP A 243 -5.66 -6.66 9.55
N ASP A 244 -6.37 -7.11 10.59
CA ASP A 244 -7.82 -7.11 10.69
C ASP A 244 -8.45 -5.74 10.43
N HIS A 245 -7.93 -4.67 11.03
CA HIS A 245 -8.52 -3.35 10.89
C HIS A 245 -8.31 -2.71 9.51
N ASP A 246 -7.29 -3.14 8.77
CA ASP A 246 -7.05 -2.68 7.40
C ASP A 246 -8.08 -3.25 6.42
N VAL A 247 -8.49 -4.51 6.63
CA VAL A 247 -9.57 -5.17 5.89
C VAL A 247 -10.95 -4.95 6.52
N GLY A 248 -11.05 -4.12 7.56
CA GLY A 248 -12.28 -3.70 8.22
C GLY A 248 -12.97 -4.78 9.07
N HIS A 249 -12.16 -5.70 9.59
CA HIS A 249 -12.54 -6.66 10.61
C HIS A 249 -12.22 -6.13 12.01
N GLY A 250 -12.91 -6.68 13.02
CA GLY A 250 -12.52 -6.52 14.42
C GLY A 250 -11.44 -7.53 14.83
N ASN A 251 -11.51 -8.73 14.27
CA ASN A 251 -10.50 -9.78 14.28
C ASN A 251 -10.61 -10.55 12.96
N VAL A 252 -9.49 -10.80 12.28
CA VAL A 252 -9.48 -11.51 11.01
C VAL A 252 -8.97 -12.93 11.20
N TRP A 253 -9.73 -13.88 10.67
CA TRP A 253 -9.36 -15.28 10.56
C TRP A 253 -9.56 -15.64 9.11
N GLY A 254 -8.56 -15.49 8.26
CA GLY A 254 -8.75 -15.47 6.82
C GLY A 254 -9.35 -16.77 6.26
N GLU A 255 -9.18 -17.91 6.96
CA GLU A 255 -9.74 -19.22 6.59
C GLU A 255 -9.61 -19.49 5.09
N SER A 256 -8.39 -19.30 4.58
CA SER A 256 -8.03 -19.47 3.18
C SER A 256 -8.95 -18.72 2.21
N GLY A 257 -9.42 -17.52 2.56
CA GLY A 257 -10.23 -16.69 1.68
C GLY A 257 -11.73 -16.91 1.74
N LYS A 258 -12.23 -17.79 2.61
CA LYS A 258 -13.68 -18.05 2.80
C LYS A 258 -14.50 -16.76 2.94
N ARG A 259 -15.80 -16.82 2.68
CA ARG A 259 -16.75 -15.76 3.07
C ARG A 259 -17.18 -15.94 4.52
N SER A 260 -16.91 -14.95 5.36
CA SER A 260 -17.51 -14.85 6.70
C SER A 260 -18.98 -14.46 6.59
N THR A 261 -19.84 -15.11 7.38
CA THR A 261 -21.30 -14.91 7.35
C THR A 261 -21.89 -14.51 8.70
N ILE A 262 -21.17 -14.69 9.80
CA ILE A 262 -21.68 -14.34 11.14
C ILE A 262 -21.23 -12.95 11.59
N ARG A 263 -21.91 -12.40 12.59
CA ARG A 263 -21.47 -11.17 13.25
C ARG A 263 -20.17 -11.44 14.02
N GLY A 264 -19.17 -10.59 13.83
CA GLY A 264 -17.87 -10.71 14.49
C GLY A 264 -16.90 -11.68 13.83
N ASP A 265 -17.26 -12.26 12.69
CA ASP A 265 -16.35 -12.94 11.76
C ASP A 265 -15.61 -14.16 12.32
N ALA A 266 -16.10 -14.71 13.43
CA ALA A 266 -15.48 -15.85 14.08
C ALA A 266 -15.65 -17.18 13.32
N ASP A 267 -16.52 -17.26 12.31
CA ASP A 267 -16.66 -18.41 11.40
C ASP A 267 -15.56 -18.49 10.33
N GLY A 268 -14.63 -17.52 10.34
CA GLY A 268 -13.52 -17.45 9.40
C GLY A 268 -13.93 -16.88 8.04
N GLY A 269 -12.96 -16.32 7.34
CA GLY A 269 -13.11 -15.65 6.06
C GLY A 269 -13.20 -14.14 6.16
N TYR A 270 -13.42 -13.53 5.00
CA TYR A 270 -13.60 -12.10 4.81
C TYR A 270 -15.09 -11.74 4.70
N ARG A 271 -15.52 -10.74 5.47
CA ARG A 271 -16.90 -10.20 5.43
C ARG A 271 -17.15 -9.44 4.15
N TYR A 272 -16.16 -8.65 3.73
CA TYR A 272 -16.29 -7.76 2.58
C TYR A 272 -16.05 -8.48 1.25
N PRO A 273 -16.52 -7.88 0.14
CA PRO A 273 -16.33 -8.41 -1.21
C PRO A 273 -14.86 -8.61 -1.57
N VAL A 274 -14.56 -9.64 -2.37
CA VAL A 274 -13.20 -9.95 -2.86
C VAL A 274 -12.52 -8.74 -3.48
N LYS A 275 -13.28 -7.94 -4.28
CA LYS A 275 -12.78 -6.71 -4.91
C LYS A 275 -12.26 -5.69 -3.89
N TYR A 276 -12.90 -5.57 -2.71
CA TYR A 276 -12.42 -4.70 -1.64
C TYR A 276 -11.18 -5.29 -0.96
N VAL A 277 -11.20 -6.58 -0.61
CA VAL A 277 -10.04 -7.25 0.02
C VAL A 277 -8.79 -7.17 -0.88
N ASN A 278 -8.95 -7.45 -2.18
CA ASN A 278 -7.87 -7.36 -3.15
C ASN A 278 -7.38 -5.91 -3.36
N GLN A 279 -8.25 -4.90 -3.22
CA GLN A 279 -7.82 -3.50 -3.21
C GLN A 279 -6.94 -3.20 -1.99
N VAL A 280 -7.37 -3.60 -0.79
CA VAL A 280 -6.63 -3.39 0.47
C VAL A 280 -5.21 -3.94 0.37
N GLN A 281 -5.09 -5.23 0.04
CA GLN A 281 -3.76 -5.85 -0.05
C GLN A 281 -2.92 -5.24 -1.17
N ARG A 282 -3.52 -4.92 -2.33
CA ARG A 282 -2.78 -4.30 -3.44
C ARG A 282 -2.13 -2.98 -3.01
N GLN A 283 -2.86 -2.13 -2.31
CA GLN A 283 -2.35 -0.83 -1.86
C GLN A 283 -1.19 -0.97 -0.86
N GLN A 284 -1.22 -1.99 -0.01
CA GLN A 284 -0.22 -2.19 1.04
C GLN A 284 0.99 -3.03 0.59
N THR A 285 0.80 -4.03 -0.28
CA THR A 285 1.79 -5.10 -0.50
C THR A 285 2.42 -5.11 -1.89
N THR A 286 1.95 -4.33 -2.86
CA THR A 286 2.49 -4.42 -4.25
C THR A 286 3.97 -4.02 -4.37
N SER A 287 4.49 -3.24 -3.41
CA SER A 287 5.93 -2.93 -3.36
C SER A 287 6.80 -4.08 -2.87
N LEU A 288 6.21 -5.15 -2.31
CA LEU A 288 6.91 -6.36 -1.89
C LEU A 288 7.40 -7.16 -3.12
N PRO A 289 8.43 -7.98 -2.96
CA PRO A 289 8.80 -9.00 -3.94
C PRO A 289 7.63 -9.89 -4.33
N ASP A 290 7.73 -10.54 -5.48
CA ASP A 290 6.64 -11.40 -5.95
C ASP A 290 6.41 -12.57 -4.97
N PRO A 291 5.16 -13.05 -4.83
CA PRO A 291 4.87 -14.18 -3.96
C PRO A 291 5.67 -15.41 -4.36
N VAL A 292 6.07 -16.20 -3.37
CA VAL A 292 6.81 -17.46 -3.63
C VAL A 292 5.92 -18.47 -4.37
N ASP A 293 4.64 -18.49 -4.01
CA ASP A 293 3.59 -19.24 -4.69
C ASP A 293 2.42 -18.26 -4.90
N PRO A 294 2.15 -17.82 -6.15
CA PRO A 294 1.18 -16.77 -6.44
C PRO A 294 -0.26 -17.28 -6.58
N ASP A 295 -0.51 -18.57 -6.40
CA ASP A 295 -1.85 -19.13 -6.53
C ASP A 295 -2.80 -18.46 -5.51
N PRO A 296 -3.96 -17.94 -5.97
CA PRO A 296 -4.90 -17.31 -5.07
C PRO A 296 -5.55 -18.34 -4.14
N VAL A 297 -6.01 -17.87 -2.99
CA VAL A 297 -6.85 -18.68 -2.09
C VAL A 297 -8.32 -18.63 -2.54
N ASP A 298 -9.22 -19.20 -1.75
CA ASP A 298 -10.65 -19.26 -2.08
C ASP A 298 -11.20 -17.90 -2.50
N ARG A 299 -12.14 -17.95 -3.44
CA ARG A 299 -12.82 -16.77 -4.02
C ARG A 299 -11.87 -15.83 -4.78
N GLU A 300 -10.73 -16.33 -5.26
CA GLU A 300 -9.75 -15.56 -6.06
C GLU A 300 -9.14 -14.38 -5.28
N ILE A 301 -8.94 -14.57 -3.98
CA ILE A 301 -8.22 -13.61 -3.14
C ILE A 301 -6.73 -13.87 -3.33
N GLY A 302 -6.00 -12.88 -3.83
CA GLY A 302 -4.56 -13.03 -4.11
C GLY A 302 -3.74 -13.18 -2.83
N VAL A 303 -2.48 -13.55 -2.98
CA VAL A 303 -1.51 -13.75 -1.89
C VAL A 303 -0.30 -12.83 -2.05
N TYR A 304 0.44 -12.61 -0.97
CA TYR A 304 1.62 -11.74 -0.92
C TYR A 304 2.78 -12.28 -0.08
N PHE A 305 2.66 -13.46 0.52
CA PHE A 305 3.76 -14.05 1.28
C PHE A 305 5.00 -14.24 0.40
N THR A 306 6.13 -13.76 0.88
CA THR A 306 7.37 -13.72 0.10
C THR A 306 8.59 -13.67 1.01
N ARG A 307 9.76 -13.43 0.43
CA ARG A 307 11.02 -13.20 1.13
C ARG A 307 11.64 -11.89 0.66
N LEU A 308 12.36 -11.19 1.53
CA LEU A 308 13.12 -9.99 1.18
C LEU A 308 14.53 -10.09 1.76
N ASN A 309 15.55 -10.00 0.90
CA ASN A 309 16.94 -9.86 1.35
C ASN A 309 17.30 -8.38 1.52
N VAL A 310 17.92 -8.02 2.64
CA VAL A 310 18.46 -6.69 2.92
C VAL A 310 19.81 -6.84 3.60
N GLY A 311 20.88 -6.32 3.00
CA GLY A 311 22.23 -6.40 3.58
C GLY A 311 22.69 -7.83 3.86
N GLY A 312 22.25 -8.81 3.07
CA GLY A 312 22.56 -10.23 3.28
C GLY A 312 21.64 -10.95 4.27
N VAL A 313 20.81 -10.25 5.04
CA VAL A 313 19.80 -10.87 5.92
C VAL A 313 18.53 -11.16 5.13
N ASP A 314 18.00 -12.36 5.29
CA ASP A 314 16.87 -12.87 4.53
C ASP A 314 15.61 -12.98 5.39
N PHE A 315 14.64 -12.11 5.12
CA PHE A 315 13.40 -12.00 5.88
C PHE A 315 12.28 -12.77 5.21
N ALA A 316 11.68 -13.73 5.91
CA ALA A 316 10.40 -14.30 5.52
C ALA A 316 9.26 -13.33 5.86
N ILE A 317 8.47 -12.94 4.87
CA ILE A 317 7.28 -12.09 5.01
C ILE A 317 6.06 -13.00 4.94
N LEU A 318 5.39 -13.16 6.08
CA LEU A 318 4.27 -14.08 6.22
C LEU A 318 2.93 -13.36 6.04
N GLU A 319 1.95 -14.12 5.58
CA GLU A 319 0.55 -13.72 5.40
C GLU A 319 -0.33 -14.57 6.36
N ASP A 320 0.10 -14.69 7.61
CA ASP A 320 -0.47 -15.61 8.60
C ASP A 320 -1.99 -15.44 8.79
N ARG A 321 -2.46 -14.19 8.76
CA ARG A 321 -3.87 -13.83 8.88
C ARG A 321 -4.76 -14.46 7.82
N LYS A 322 -4.27 -14.65 6.59
CA LYS A 322 -5.04 -15.22 5.46
C LYS A 322 -5.38 -16.70 5.66
N PHE A 323 -4.48 -17.44 6.31
CA PHE A 323 -4.59 -18.89 6.46
C PHE A 323 -5.11 -19.33 7.84
N LYS A 324 -5.16 -18.41 8.80
CA LYS A 324 -5.63 -18.72 10.15
C LYS A 324 -7.10 -19.14 10.17
N SER A 325 -7.37 -20.24 10.89
CA SER A 325 -8.72 -20.77 11.09
C SER A 325 -9.57 -19.87 12.01
N GLY A 326 -10.85 -19.72 11.68
CA GLY A 326 -11.86 -19.09 12.52
C GLY A 326 -12.19 -19.92 13.76
N PRO A 327 -12.34 -19.31 14.96
CA PRO A 327 -12.50 -20.06 16.20
C PRO A 327 -13.92 -20.62 16.43
N ALA A 328 -14.94 -20.12 15.73
CA ALA A 328 -16.33 -20.53 15.95
C ALA A 328 -16.51 -22.03 15.65
N GLY A 329 -16.93 -22.78 16.67
CA GLY A 329 -17.11 -24.24 16.59
C GLY A 329 -15.82 -25.05 16.55
N LYS A 330 -14.63 -24.40 16.56
CA LYS A 330 -13.32 -25.07 16.57
C LYS A 330 -12.64 -25.05 17.94
N ILE A 331 -13.04 -24.15 18.84
CA ILE A 331 -12.51 -24.06 20.21
C ILE A 331 -13.62 -24.02 21.26
N PRO A 332 -13.37 -24.49 22.50
CA PRO A 332 -14.32 -24.38 23.60
C PRO A 332 -14.70 -22.93 23.88
N LYS A 333 -15.94 -22.71 24.33
CA LYS A 333 -16.38 -21.37 24.75
C LYS A 333 -15.72 -21.00 26.08
N MET A 334 -14.74 -20.10 26.04
CA MET A 334 -14.00 -19.62 27.23
C MET A 334 -14.28 -18.15 27.58
N GLY A 335 -15.24 -17.52 26.88
CA GLY A 335 -15.63 -16.14 27.10
C GLY A 335 -16.91 -15.73 26.34
N PRO A 336 -17.26 -14.43 26.37
CA PRO A 336 -18.43 -13.91 25.66
C PRO A 336 -18.29 -13.95 24.13
N ARG A 337 -17.05 -13.98 23.60
CA ARG A 337 -16.78 -14.17 22.17
C ARG A 337 -16.05 -15.48 21.90
N PRO A 338 -16.23 -16.11 20.72
CA PRO A 338 -15.55 -17.35 20.36
C PRO A 338 -14.03 -17.23 20.31
N ASP A 339 -13.47 -16.03 20.12
CA ASP A 339 -12.03 -15.78 20.06
C ASP A 339 -11.39 -15.44 21.42
N HIS A 340 -12.17 -15.44 22.51
CA HIS A 340 -11.64 -15.23 23.85
C HIS A 340 -11.10 -16.54 24.42
N ILE A 341 -9.77 -16.63 24.50
CA ILE A 341 -9.04 -17.70 25.19
C ILE A 341 -8.45 -17.08 26.46
N ASN A 342 -8.83 -17.61 27.63
CA ASN A 342 -8.34 -17.18 28.95
C ASN A 342 -7.40 -18.23 29.54
#